data_AF-A0A1V9YNG7-F1
#
_entry.id   AF-A0A1V9YNG7-F1
#
_cell.length_a   1.000
_cell.length_b   1.000
_cell.length_c   1.000
_cell.angle_alpha   90.00
_cell.angle_beta   90.00
_cell.angle_gamma   90.00
#
_symmetry.space_group_name_H-M   'P 1'
#
loop_
_entity.id
_entity.type
_entity.pdbx_description
1 polymer ?
#
loop_
_entity_poly.entity_id
_entity_poly.type
_entity_poly.pdbx_seq_one_letter_code
_entity_poly.pdbx_strand_id
1 'polypeptide(L)'
;MVWLNRTATALVLLLVCTLALGGAFIGVASSWLGAAIHGMEPPWLLMFGIALIVLAVVGLASFVFSTIDKCYTLHRVLLLLLVAVLIGFVVCAKVKALSSFTTALNYAPAFTTYQHRMEEYLSNASLTTSYLDVRIGWDSEAPRKPTLNTDEKYPMGHAVIFSEAYCQSEASAFCDEFPFASTVVVPDMWRAPNMTFAAARALATLPTTFANVTVTATTTINSFCAEFMPLNNSNRDLEWMCNSCKSIPKVQPRVSKVQPQIDQLARWIHATCPMRSAKPTGAYCLSTVECQFTEGHGLDLLCAIGYSGSYVDPFLDRCFGTTLMATAVDYVWAAVVTSSVIAFAALILSWRLRTLHKAREAQALSVRTPIDEA
;
A
#
# COMPACT_ATOMS: atom_id res chain seq x y z
N MET A 1 -10.62 -18.00 -50.77
CA MET A 1 -9.41 -17.62 -49.99
C MET A 1 -9.57 -16.35 -49.15
N VAL A 2 -10.08 -15.23 -49.68
CA VAL A 2 -10.17 -13.93 -48.95
C VAL A 2 -10.87 -14.00 -47.57
N TRP A 3 -11.88 -14.85 -47.41
CA TRP A 3 -12.66 -14.98 -46.17
C TRP A 3 -11.98 -15.80 -45.07
N LEU A 4 -11.07 -16.72 -45.42
CA LEU A 4 -10.28 -17.46 -44.43
C LEU A 4 -9.31 -16.50 -43.72
N ASN A 5 -8.77 -15.55 -44.49
CA ASN A 5 -7.84 -14.54 -44.02
C ASN A 5 -8.47 -13.55 -43.01
N ARG A 6 -9.76 -13.21 -43.20
CA ARG A 6 -10.51 -12.31 -42.29
C ARG A 6 -10.89 -12.94 -40.94
N THR A 7 -11.17 -14.23 -40.91
CA THR A 7 -11.46 -14.93 -39.64
C THR A 7 -10.21 -15.23 -38.84
N ALA A 8 -9.11 -15.57 -39.52
CA ALA A 8 -7.81 -15.79 -38.88
C ALA A 8 -7.27 -14.50 -38.25
N THR A 9 -7.30 -13.38 -38.99
CA THR A 9 -6.84 -12.07 -38.47
C THR A 9 -7.62 -11.60 -37.24
N ALA A 10 -8.95 -11.73 -37.22
CA ALA A 10 -9.75 -11.35 -36.06
C ALA A 10 -9.51 -12.26 -34.83
N LEU A 11 -9.17 -13.53 -35.03
CA LEU A 11 -8.83 -14.46 -33.95
C LEU A 11 -7.43 -14.20 -33.39
N VAL A 12 -6.46 -13.91 -34.26
CA VAL A 12 -5.12 -13.45 -33.86
C VAL A 12 -5.20 -12.15 -33.08
N LEU A 13 -5.98 -11.17 -33.54
CA LEU A 13 -6.19 -9.90 -32.82
C LEU A 13 -6.78 -10.12 -31.43
N LEU A 14 -7.75 -11.05 -31.31
CA LEU A 14 -8.35 -11.38 -30.02
C LEU A 14 -7.33 -12.01 -29.06
N LEU A 15 -6.44 -12.87 -29.56
CA LEU A 15 -5.37 -13.47 -28.77
C LEU A 15 -4.30 -12.44 -28.35
N VAL A 16 -3.94 -11.51 -29.24
CA VAL A 16 -3.05 -10.39 -28.91
C VAL A 16 -3.67 -9.50 -27.84
N CYS A 17 -4.97 -9.19 -27.94
CA CYS A 17 -5.68 -8.47 -26.89
C CYS A 17 -5.65 -9.22 -25.55
N THR A 18 -5.83 -10.55 -25.52
CA THR A 18 -5.73 -11.33 -24.28
C THR A 18 -4.32 -11.38 -23.71
N LEU A 19 -3.29 -11.43 -24.55
CA LEU A 19 -1.89 -11.33 -24.11
C LEU A 19 -1.57 -9.94 -23.55
N ALA A 20 -2.03 -8.88 -24.22
CA ALA A 20 -1.89 -7.51 -23.74
C ALA A 20 -2.62 -7.30 -22.40
N LEU A 21 -3.81 -7.89 -22.24
CA LEU A 21 -4.56 -7.88 -20.98
C LEU A 21 -3.79 -8.61 -19.88
N GLY A 22 -3.32 -9.84 -20.14
CA GLY A 22 -2.49 -10.62 -19.22
C GLY A 22 -1.20 -9.90 -18.82
N GLY A 23 -0.52 -9.30 -19.80
CA GLY A 23 0.67 -8.48 -19.58
C GLY A 23 0.39 -7.21 -18.78
N ALA A 24 -0.76 -6.55 -19.01
CA ALA A 24 -1.18 -5.42 -18.18
C ALA A 24 -1.46 -5.85 -16.73
N PHE A 25 -2.03 -7.03 -16.50
CA PHE A 25 -2.20 -7.55 -15.14
C PHE A 25 -0.88 -7.88 -14.47
N ILE A 26 0.04 -8.57 -15.16
CA ILE A 26 1.35 -8.85 -14.60
C ILE A 26 2.10 -7.54 -14.36
N GLY A 27 2.00 -6.58 -15.27
CA GLY A 27 2.61 -5.25 -15.14
C GLY A 27 2.06 -4.47 -13.94
N VAL A 28 0.74 -4.48 -13.72
CA VAL A 28 0.14 -3.91 -12.51
C VAL A 28 0.59 -4.71 -11.28
N ALA A 29 0.57 -6.05 -11.36
CA ALA A 29 0.93 -6.95 -10.27
C ALA A 29 2.39 -6.83 -9.81
N SER A 30 3.27 -6.52 -10.76
CA SER A 30 4.71 -6.36 -10.55
C SER A 30 5.16 -4.90 -10.46
N SER A 31 4.26 -3.94 -10.72
CA SER A 31 4.55 -2.53 -10.49
C SER A 31 4.88 -2.33 -9.02
N TRP A 32 5.75 -1.39 -8.69
CA TRP A 32 6.15 -1.18 -7.30
C TRP A 32 4.98 -0.83 -6.38
N LEU A 33 4.06 -0.01 -6.87
CA LEU A 33 2.83 0.35 -6.17
C LEU A 33 1.93 -0.88 -6.06
N GLY A 34 1.83 -1.65 -7.15
CA GLY A 34 1.19 -2.95 -7.16
C GLY A 34 1.84 -3.93 -6.21
N ALA A 35 3.15 -3.99 -6.04
CA ALA A 35 3.82 -4.92 -5.14
C ALA A 35 3.68 -4.47 -3.67
N ALA A 36 3.73 -3.16 -3.42
CA ALA A 36 3.42 -2.55 -2.12
C ALA A 36 1.94 -2.73 -1.71
N ILE A 37 1.02 -2.75 -2.69
CA ILE A 37 -0.42 -3.01 -2.54
C ILE A 37 -0.75 -4.52 -2.57
N HIS A 38 -0.01 -5.34 -3.32
CA HIS A 38 -0.20 -6.78 -3.55
C HIS A 38 0.61 -7.65 -2.61
N GLY A 39 1.46 -7.08 -1.75
CA GLY A 39 1.80 -7.76 -0.48
C GLY A 39 0.56 -8.17 0.32
N MET A 40 -0.63 -7.63 -0.03
CA MET A 40 -1.89 -7.79 0.69
C MET A 40 -3.06 -8.29 -0.14
N GLU A 41 -3.00 -8.23 -1.48
CA GLU A 41 -3.98 -8.90 -2.32
C GLU A 41 -3.51 -10.32 -2.61
N PRO A 42 -4.41 -11.32 -2.64
CA PRO A 42 -3.95 -12.69 -2.62
C PRO A 42 -3.29 -13.05 -3.97
N PRO A 43 -2.33 -13.99 -3.97
CA PRO A 43 -1.48 -14.35 -5.12
C PRO A 43 -2.25 -14.75 -6.38
N TRP A 44 -3.58 -14.86 -6.30
CA TRP A 44 -4.44 -15.15 -7.42
C TRP A 44 -4.33 -14.13 -8.55
N LEU A 45 -4.20 -12.81 -8.33
CA LEU A 45 -4.11 -11.85 -9.45
C LEU A 45 -2.94 -12.13 -10.39
N LEU A 46 -1.77 -12.42 -9.82
CA LEU A 46 -0.60 -12.86 -10.56
C LEU A 46 -0.88 -14.20 -11.27
N MET A 47 -1.41 -15.18 -10.54
CA MET A 47 -1.76 -16.49 -11.09
C MET A 47 -2.79 -16.40 -12.21
N PHE A 48 -3.73 -15.46 -12.16
CA PHE A 48 -4.73 -15.21 -13.20
C PHE A 48 -4.12 -14.50 -14.41
N GLY A 49 -3.21 -13.54 -14.21
CA GLY A 49 -2.44 -12.94 -15.31
C GLY A 49 -1.64 -14.01 -16.06
N ILE A 50 -0.97 -14.90 -15.33
CA ILE A 50 -0.24 -16.04 -15.88
C ILE A 50 -1.21 -17.00 -16.61
N ALA A 51 -2.34 -17.37 -15.98
CA ALA A 51 -3.32 -18.25 -16.59
C ALA A 51 -3.89 -17.66 -17.89
N LEU A 52 -4.16 -16.36 -17.94
CA LEU A 52 -4.59 -15.64 -19.14
C LEU A 52 -3.55 -15.76 -20.28
N ILE A 53 -2.28 -15.57 -19.97
CA ILE A 53 -1.19 -15.70 -20.94
C ILE A 53 -1.08 -17.15 -21.43
N VAL A 54 -1.09 -18.12 -20.53
CA VAL A 54 -1.02 -19.55 -20.88
C VAL A 54 -2.19 -19.93 -21.78
N LEU A 55 -3.41 -19.51 -21.45
CA LEU A 55 -4.61 -19.81 -22.24
C LEU A 55 -4.57 -19.12 -23.61
N ALA A 56 -4.05 -17.89 -23.70
CA ALA A 56 -3.85 -17.22 -24.97
C ALA A 56 -2.81 -17.94 -25.84
N VAL A 57 -1.67 -18.36 -25.25
CA VAL A 57 -0.62 -19.09 -25.98
C VAL A 57 -1.13 -20.45 -26.46
N VAL A 58 -1.81 -21.21 -25.59
CA VAL A 58 -2.41 -22.51 -25.94
C VAL A 58 -3.48 -22.33 -27.02
N GLY A 59 -4.33 -21.30 -26.92
CA GLY A 59 -5.32 -20.98 -27.94
C GLY A 59 -4.68 -20.64 -29.29
N LEU A 60 -3.56 -19.90 -29.28
CA LEU A 60 -2.82 -19.53 -30.49
C LEU A 60 -2.12 -20.74 -31.12
N ALA A 61 -1.51 -21.61 -30.31
CA ALA A 61 -0.91 -22.86 -30.76
C ALA A 61 -1.98 -23.80 -31.35
N SER A 62 -3.08 -24.03 -30.63
CA SER A 62 -4.20 -24.85 -31.11
C SER A 62 -4.79 -24.30 -32.42
N PHE A 63 -4.83 -22.98 -32.59
CA PHE A 63 -5.27 -22.37 -33.85
C PHE A 63 -4.32 -22.66 -35.02
N VAL A 64 -3.00 -22.62 -34.78
CA VAL A 64 -1.99 -22.92 -35.80
C VAL A 64 -1.97 -24.41 -36.17
N PHE A 65 -2.16 -25.30 -35.20
CA PHE A 65 -2.07 -26.75 -35.40
C PHE A 65 -3.39 -27.44 -35.76
N SER A 66 -4.55 -26.80 -35.52
CA SER A 66 -5.85 -27.38 -35.82
C SER A 66 -6.15 -27.35 -37.32
N THR A 67 -5.88 -28.45 -38.00
CA THR A 67 -6.32 -28.72 -39.38
C THR A 67 -7.78 -29.20 -39.48
N ILE A 68 -8.52 -29.31 -38.36
CA ILE A 68 -9.82 -30.02 -38.29
C ILE A 68 -10.96 -29.05 -37.96
N ASP A 69 -11.85 -28.80 -38.93
CA ASP A 69 -12.97 -27.84 -38.87
C ASP A 69 -13.96 -28.08 -37.70
N LYS A 70 -14.06 -29.30 -37.16
CA LYS A 70 -15.09 -29.67 -36.17
C LYS A 70 -14.77 -29.26 -34.72
N CYS A 71 -13.51 -29.03 -34.36
CA CYS A 71 -13.14 -28.57 -33.01
C CYS A 71 -13.21 -27.05 -32.83
N TYR A 72 -13.32 -26.30 -33.94
CA TYR A 72 -13.21 -24.85 -33.94
C TYR A 72 -14.32 -24.14 -33.16
N THR A 73 -15.56 -24.62 -33.29
CA THR A 73 -16.74 -23.97 -32.67
C THR A 73 -16.73 -24.14 -31.14
N LEU A 74 -16.39 -25.33 -30.65
CA LEU A 74 -16.29 -25.62 -29.21
C LEU A 74 -15.16 -24.82 -28.56
N HIS A 75 -13.97 -24.81 -29.18
CA HIS A 75 -12.81 -24.06 -28.68
C HIS A 75 -13.10 -22.57 -28.59
N ARG A 76 -13.82 -22.04 -29.59
CA ARG A 76 -14.16 -20.62 -29.66
C ARG A 76 -15.20 -20.22 -28.63
N VAL A 77 -16.20 -21.07 -28.35
CA VAL A 77 -17.17 -20.83 -27.26
C VAL A 77 -16.48 -20.89 -25.90
N LEU A 78 -15.60 -21.86 -25.68
CA LEU A 78 -14.84 -21.99 -24.43
C LEU A 78 -13.94 -20.76 -24.18
N LEU A 79 -13.23 -20.30 -25.22
CA LEU A 79 -12.40 -19.11 -25.17
C LEU A 79 -13.21 -17.86 -24.81
N LEU A 80 -14.38 -17.67 -25.43
CA LEU A 80 -15.24 -16.52 -25.17
C LEU A 80 -15.82 -16.53 -23.76
N LEU A 81 -16.26 -17.69 -23.28
CA LEU A 81 -16.84 -17.84 -21.96
C LEU A 81 -15.78 -17.62 -20.87
N LEU A 82 -14.57 -18.14 -21.09
CA LEU A 82 -13.42 -17.91 -20.22
C LEU A 82 -13.02 -16.42 -20.19
N VAL A 83 -12.91 -15.77 -21.36
CA VAL A 83 -12.59 -14.33 -21.44
C VAL A 83 -13.67 -13.50 -20.73
N ALA A 84 -14.96 -13.83 -20.89
CA ALA A 84 -16.04 -13.12 -20.21
C ALA A 84 -16.02 -13.28 -18.68
N VAL A 85 -15.80 -14.50 -18.17
CA VAL A 85 -15.65 -14.76 -16.73
C VAL A 85 -14.45 -14.01 -16.16
N LEU A 86 -13.33 -13.99 -16.90
CA LEU A 86 -12.11 -13.33 -16.46
C LEU A 86 -12.24 -11.81 -16.45
N ILE A 87 -12.87 -11.21 -17.47
CA ILE A 87 -13.19 -9.77 -17.49
C ILE A 87 -14.11 -9.43 -16.32
N GLY A 88 -15.18 -10.22 -16.09
CA GLY A 88 -16.13 -9.96 -15.01
C GLY A 88 -15.48 -10.01 -13.63
N PHE A 89 -14.67 -11.03 -13.37
CA PHE A 89 -13.94 -11.18 -12.11
C PHE A 89 -12.94 -10.04 -11.87
N VAL A 90 -12.21 -9.62 -12.91
CA VAL A 90 -11.29 -8.48 -12.84
C VAL A 90 -12.02 -7.19 -12.52
N VAL A 91 -13.12 -6.91 -13.22
CA VAL A 91 -13.90 -5.68 -12.99
C VAL A 91 -14.39 -5.66 -11.55
N CYS A 92 -14.91 -6.78 -11.04
CA CYS A 92 -15.31 -6.90 -9.64
C CYS A 92 -14.14 -6.68 -8.66
N ALA A 93 -12.99 -7.28 -8.91
CA ALA A 93 -11.79 -7.11 -8.08
C ALA A 93 -11.34 -5.64 -8.03
N LYS A 94 -11.22 -5.00 -9.20
CA LYS A 94 -10.79 -3.60 -9.32
C LYS A 94 -11.79 -2.62 -8.74
N VAL A 95 -13.10 -2.87 -8.91
CA VAL A 95 -14.15 -2.05 -8.29
C VAL A 95 -14.07 -2.15 -6.76
N LYS A 96 -13.80 -3.34 -6.22
CA LYS A 96 -13.62 -3.52 -4.78
C LYS A 96 -12.37 -2.81 -4.25
N ALA A 97 -11.24 -2.92 -4.95
CA ALA A 97 -10.01 -2.20 -4.61
C ALA A 97 -10.22 -0.68 -4.69
N LEU A 98 -10.85 -0.20 -5.78
CA LEU A 98 -11.19 1.21 -5.96
C LEU A 98 -12.09 1.72 -4.84
N SER A 99 -13.11 0.95 -4.45
CA SER A 99 -13.98 1.31 -3.32
C SER A 99 -13.17 1.46 -2.04
N SER A 100 -12.29 0.51 -1.71
CA SER A 100 -11.48 0.57 -0.49
C SER A 100 -10.51 1.76 -0.47
N PHE A 101 -9.83 2.04 -1.59
CA PHE A 101 -8.92 3.20 -1.69
C PHE A 101 -9.66 4.53 -1.71
N THR A 102 -10.83 4.60 -2.36
CA THR A 102 -11.69 5.80 -2.32
C THR A 102 -12.20 6.05 -0.92
N THR A 103 -12.57 5.00 -0.18
CA THR A 103 -12.89 5.11 1.25
C THR A 103 -11.70 5.70 2.01
N ALA A 104 -10.49 5.16 1.84
CA ALA A 104 -9.30 5.70 2.52
C ALA A 104 -9.04 7.18 2.20
N LEU A 105 -9.19 7.59 0.94
CA LEU A 105 -9.10 8.98 0.51
C LEU A 105 -10.15 9.87 1.20
N ASN A 106 -11.38 9.39 1.32
CA ASN A 106 -12.47 10.14 1.95
C ASN A 106 -12.23 10.31 3.46
N TYR A 107 -11.62 9.32 4.13
CA TYR A 107 -11.27 9.42 5.56
C TYR A 107 -9.97 10.17 5.82
N ALA A 108 -9.09 10.32 4.82
CA ALA A 108 -7.78 10.95 4.99
C ALA A 108 -7.87 12.34 5.66
N PRO A 109 -8.75 13.28 5.25
CA PRO A 109 -8.87 14.57 5.91
C PRO A 109 -9.31 14.46 7.37
N ALA A 110 -10.20 13.52 7.69
CA ALA A 110 -10.68 13.30 9.05
C ALA A 110 -9.56 12.76 9.96
N PHE A 111 -8.72 11.85 9.45
CA PHE A 111 -7.57 11.34 10.19
C PHE A 111 -6.48 12.39 10.39
N THR A 112 -6.13 13.14 9.35
CA THR A 112 -5.17 14.25 9.48
C THR A 112 -5.68 15.33 10.44
N THR A 113 -6.98 15.65 10.38
CA THR A 113 -7.61 16.59 11.33
C THR A 113 -7.57 16.05 12.76
N TYR A 114 -7.84 14.75 12.93
CA TYR A 114 -7.74 14.10 14.23
C TYR A 114 -6.33 14.17 14.80
N GLN A 115 -5.31 13.87 13.99
CA GLN A 115 -3.91 13.97 14.40
C GLN A 115 -3.57 15.39 14.87
N HIS A 116 -3.94 16.42 14.11
CA HIS A 116 -3.71 17.81 14.52
C HIS A 116 -4.43 18.20 15.81
N ARG A 117 -5.69 17.76 16.00
CA ARG A 117 -6.42 18.00 17.25
C ARG A 117 -5.76 17.31 18.45
N MET A 118 -5.20 16.11 18.23
CA MET A 118 -4.46 15.40 19.26
C MET A 118 -3.15 16.11 19.60
N GLU A 119 -2.42 16.60 18.59
CA GLU A 119 -1.22 17.41 18.79
C GLU A 119 -1.52 18.69 19.58
N GLU A 120 -2.60 19.39 19.22
CA GLU A 120 -3.07 20.58 19.94
C GLU A 120 -3.48 20.24 21.38
N TYR A 121 -4.27 19.18 21.57
CA TYR A 121 -4.68 18.70 22.89
C TYR A 121 -3.47 18.42 23.78
N LEU A 122 -2.48 17.68 23.26
CA LEU A 122 -1.28 17.31 24.00
C LEU A 122 -0.33 18.48 24.25
N SER A 123 -0.33 19.50 23.39
CA SER A 123 0.41 20.74 23.66
C SER A 123 -0.17 21.53 24.83
N ASN A 124 -1.48 21.40 25.06
CA ASN A 124 -2.23 22.08 26.13
C ASN A 124 -2.53 21.15 27.32
N ALA A 125 -2.16 19.88 27.24
CA ALA A 125 -2.51 18.89 28.24
C ALA A 125 -1.87 19.21 29.59
N SER A 126 -2.63 18.94 30.66
CA SER A 126 -2.14 19.11 32.02
C SER A 126 -0.91 18.23 32.29
N LEU A 127 -0.04 18.64 33.22
CA LEU A 127 1.09 17.82 33.67
C LEU A 127 0.66 16.47 34.28
N THR A 128 -0.62 16.32 34.59
CA THR A 128 -1.22 15.10 35.16
C THR A 128 -1.74 14.11 34.12
N THR A 129 -1.91 14.53 32.86
CA THR A 129 -2.35 13.64 31.77
C THR A 129 -1.22 12.68 31.41
N SER A 130 -1.46 11.37 31.31
CA SER A 130 -0.45 10.42 30.83
C SER A 130 -0.57 10.28 29.31
N TYR A 131 0.53 10.37 28.56
CA TYR A 131 0.50 10.08 27.12
C TYR A 131 0.06 8.65 26.85
N LEU A 132 0.36 7.72 27.76
CA LEU A 132 -0.09 6.34 27.65
C LEU A 132 -1.62 6.24 27.76
N ASP A 133 -2.25 6.99 28.67
CA ASP A 133 -3.71 6.98 28.88
C ASP A 133 -4.44 7.56 27.66
N VAL A 134 -3.89 8.62 27.06
CA VAL A 134 -4.38 9.20 25.81
C VAL A 134 -4.26 8.19 24.67
N ARG A 135 -3.12 7.50 24.58
CA ARG A 135 -2.81 6.53 23.52
C ARG A 135 -3.72 5.31 23.54
N ILE A 136 -4.01 4.78 24.73
CA ILE A 136 -4.91 3.62 24.91
C ILE A 136 -6.39 4.04 25.00
N GLY A 137 -6.69 5.33 24.85
CA GLY A 137 -8.05 5.86 24.82
C GLY A 137 -8.77 5.85 26.18
N TRP A 138 -8.02 5.84 27.28
CA TRP A 138 -8.57 5.94 28.65
C TRP A 138 -8.83 7.37 29.07
N ASP A 139 -8.15 8.33 28.45
CA ASP A 139 -8.45 9.74 28.65
C ASP A 139 -9.75 10.12 27.93
N SER A 140 -10.82 10.37 28.70
CA SER A 140 -12.13 10.74 28.19
C SER A 140 -12.19 12.14 27.58
N GLU A 141 -11.23 13.01 27.93
CA GLU A 141 -11.14 14.39 27.44
C GLU A 141 -10.38 14.48 26.11
N ALA A 142 -9.58 13.45 25.78
CA ALA A 142 -8.85 13.39 24.53
C ALA A 142 -9.81 13.41 23.32
N PRO A 143 -9.43 14.10 22.22
CA PRO A 143 -10.16 14.02 20.96
C PRO A 143 -10.45 12.57 20.57
N ARG A 144 -11.67 12.31 20.11
CA ARG A 144 -12.06 10.96 19.68
C ARG A 144 -11.53 10.68 18.28
N LYS A 145 -10.93 9.49 18.12
CA LYS A 145 -10.55 8.98 16.80
C LYS A 145 -11.79 8.89 15.90
N PRO A 146 -11.69 9.29 14.61
CA PRO A 146 -12.78 9.10 13.66
C PRO A 146 -13.25 7.66 13.66
N THR A 147 -14.56 7.44 13.81
CA THR A 147 -15.14 6.10 13.68
C THR A 147 -15.03 5.67 12.23
N LEU A 148 -14.23 4.63 11.99
CA LEU A 148 -14.31 3.88 10.74
C LEU A 148 -15.63 3.12 10.77
N ASN A 149 -16.53 3.46 9.87
CA ASN A 149 -17.77 2.71 9.74
C ASN A 149 -17.40 1.26 9.41
N THR A 150 -17.77 0.29 10.25
CA THR A 150 -17.29 -1.10 10.14
C THR A 150 -17.76 -1.78 8.84
N ASP A 151 -18.79 -1.22 8.21
CA ASP A 151 -19.29 -1.63 6.91
C ASP A 151 -18.40 -1.15 5.75
N GLU A 152 -17.63 -0.07 5.97
CA GLU A 152 -16.69 0.48 5.01
C GLU A 152 -15.29 -0.10 5.25
N LYS A 153 -14.81 -0.88 4.28
CA LYS A 153 -13.51 -1.58 4.37
C LYS A 153 -12.36 -0.60 4.21
N TYR A 154 -11.99 0.09 5.28
CA TYR A 154 -10.74 0.82 5.36
C TYR A 154 -9.57 -0.15 5.14
N PRO A 155 -8.57 0.20 4.32
CA PRO A 155 -7.49 -0.71 3.94
C PRO A 155 -6.44 -0.83 5.06
N MET A 156 -6.80 -1.42 6.21
CA MET A 156 -5.93 -1.53 7.39
C MET A 156 -4.62 -2.27 7.11
N GLY A 157 -4.64 -3.29 6.25
CA GLY A 157 -3.40 -3.92 5.81
C GLY A 157 -2.42 -2.90 5.20
N HIS A 158 -2.94 -2.02 4.33
CA HIS A 158 -2.17 -1.00 3.61
C HIS A 158 -1.59 0.03 4.56
N ALA A 159 -2.37 0.41 5.56
CA ALA A 159 -1.92 1.27 6.64
C ALA A 159 -0.72 0.68 7.39
N VAL A 160 -0.76 -0.62 7.74
CA VAL A 160 0.34 -1.27 8.48
C VAL A 160 1.64 -1.30 7.68
N ILE A 161 1.61 -1.74 6.41
CA ILE A 161 2.84 -1.75 5.59
C ILE A 161 3.34 -0.34 5.31
N PHE A 162 2.44 0.63 5.15
CA PHE A 162 2.86 2.02 5.03
C PHE A 162 3.61 2.48 6.28
N SER A 163 3.08 2.22 7.48
CA SER A 163 3.75 2.60 8.72
C SER A 163 5.11 1.92 8.88
N GLU A 164 5.25 0.64 8.52
CA GLU A 164 6.55 -0.05 8.50
C GLU A 164 7.53 0.59 7.51
N ALA A 165 7.11 0.83 6.27
CA ALA A 165 7.94 1.44 5.24
C ALA A 165 8.31 2.90 5.57
N TYR A 166 7.37 3.63 6.17
CA TYR A 166 7.59 5.00 6.65
C TYR A 166 8.65 5.01 7.74
N CYS A 167 8.56 4.11 8.72
CA CYS A 167 9.58 4.02 9.76
C CYS A 167 10.92 3.55 9.23
N GLN A 168 10.96 2.63 8.27
CA GLN A 168 12.21 2.22 7.64
C GLN A 168 12.90 3.37 6.88
N SER A 169 12.13 4.26 6.25
CA SER A 169 12.68 5.38 5.46
C SER A 169 13.01 6.61 6.30
N GLU A 170 12.12 6.99 7.23
CA GLU A 170 12.15 8.30 7.87
C GLU A 170 12.64 8.26 9.32
N ALA A 171 12.75 7.08 9.95
CA ALA A 171 13.21 7.01 11.33
C ALA A 171 14.68 7.44 11.48
N SER A 172 15.54 7.13 10.50
CA SER A 172 16.93 7.58 10.52
C SER A 172 17.02 9.10 10.46
N ALA A 173 16.25 9.74 9.58
CA ALA A 173 16.18 11.19 9.49
C ALA A 173 15.74 11.80 10.84
N PHE A 174 14.81 11.15 11.55
CA PHE A 174 14.42 11.58 12.90
C PHE A 174 15.60 11.64 13.89
N CYS A 175 16.56 10.72 13.80
CA CYS A 175 17.73 10.67 14.69
C CYS A 175 18.94 11.48 14.19
N ASP A 176 19.10 11.58 12.87
CA ASP A 176 20.31 12.07 12.20
C ASP A 176 20.20 13.49 11.65
N GLU A 177 19.00 13.94 11.27
CA GLU A 177 18.84 15.19 10.52
C GLU A 177 18.24 16.32 11.35
N PHE A 178 17.30 16.01 12.25
CA PHE A 178 16.64 17.06 13.03
C PHE A 178 17.40 17.43 14.31
N PRO A 179 17.39 18.72 14.69
CA PRO A 179 17.95 19.16 15.96
C PRO A 179 17.30 18.43 17.15
N PHE A 180 18.12 17.95 18.07
CA PHE A 180 17.77 17.33 19.34
C PHE A 180 16.72 18.16 20.10
N ALA A 181 16.92 19.48 20.16
CA ALA A 181 15.99 20.39 20.84
C ALA A 181 14.58 20.38 20.24
N SER A 182 14.45 20.07 18.95
CA SER A 182 13.15 19.94 18.27
C SER A 182 12.57 18.53 18.35
N THR A 183 13.40 17.50 18.45
CA THR A 183 12.95 16.10 18.47
C THR A 183 12.51 15.67 19.85
N VAL A 184 13.27 16.00 20.91
CA VAL A 184 12.94 15.54 22.27
C VAL A 184 11.76 16.27 22.90
N VAL A 185 11.27 17.35 22.30
CA VAL A 185 10.08 18.05 22.79
C VAL A 185 8.79 17.57 22.12
N VAL A 186 8.90 16.60 21.22
CA VAL A 186 7.74 15.98 20.56
C VAL A 186 6.97 15.12 21.58
N PRO A 187 5.63 15.18 21.59
CA PRO A 187 4.81 14.24 22.36
C PRO A 187 5.19 12.77 22.15
N ASP A 188 4.98 11.93 23.17
CA ASP A 188 5.34 10.50 23.17
C ASP A 188 6.84 10.16 23.10
N MET A 189 7.75 11.15 23.00
CA MET A 189 9.19 10.92 23.19
C MET A 189 9.55 10.56 24.64
N TRP A 190 8.73 11.01 25.58
CA TRP A 190 8.84 10.71 27.00
C TRP A 190 7.61 9.96 27.45
N ARG A 191 7.74 9.12 28.48
CA ARG A 191 6.57 8.43 29.06
C ARG A 191 5.59 9.39 29.73
N ALA A 192 6.09 10.52 30.23
CA ALA A 192 5.31 11.51 30.97
C ALA A 192 5.47 12.92 30.39
N PRO A 193 4.39 13.73 30.28
CA PRO A 193 4.46 15.05 29.67
C PRO A 193 5.29 16.06 30.47
N ASN A 194 5.39 15.89 31.78
CA ASN A 194 6.25 16.72 32.61
C ASN A 194 7.71 16.72 32.13
N MET A 195 8.19 15.60 31.57
CA MET A 195 9.52 15.48 30.99
C MET A 195 9.64 16.25 29.68
N THR A 196 8.61 16.19 28.82
CA THR A 196 8.54 17.01 27.61
C THR A 196 8.66 18.50 27.93
N PHE A 197 7.89 18.99 28.91
CA PHE A 197 7.94 20.39 29.36
C PHE A 197 9.30 20.75 29.99
N ALA A 198 9.87 19.86 30.81
CA ALA A 198 11.17 20.07 31.43
C ALA A 198 12.28 20.15 30.36
N ALA A 199 12.25 19.26 29.37
CA ALA A 199 13.17 19.26 28.24
C ALA A 199 12.99 20.54 27.40
N ALA A 200 11.76 20.92 27.07
CA ALA A 200 11.48 22.15 26.33
C ALA A 200 12.01 23.40 27.05
N ARG A 201 11.85 23.47 28.38
CA ARG A 201 12.40 24.57 29.18
C ARG A 201 13.93 24.56 29.20
N ALA A 202 14.55 23.39 29.40
CA ALA A 202 16.00 23.26 29.45
C ALA A 202 16.67 23.60 28.10
N LEU A 203 15.96 23.37 27.00
CA LEU A 203 16.43 23.52 25.62
C LEU A 203 15.91 24.81 24.94
N ALA A 204 15.19 25.66 25.68
CA ALA A 204 14.62 26.91 25.15
C ALA A 204 15.69 27.91 24.68
N THR A 205 16.88 27.85 25.27
CA THR A 205 18.03 28.68 24.90
C THR A 205 19.20 27.78 24.56
N LEU A 206 19.72 27.89 23.34
CA LEU A 206 20.88 27.14 22.86
C LEU A 206 22.06 28.09 22.60
N PRO A 207 23.31 27.67 22.85
CA PRO A 207 23.71 26.38 23.40
C PRO A 207 23.40 26.22 24.90
N THR A 208 23.21 24.99 25.36
CA THR A 208 22.94 24.64 26.76
C THR A 208 23.55 23.28 27.12
N THR A 209 23.45 22.87 28.37
CA THR A 209 23.85 21.53 28.81
C THR A 209 22.61 20.75 29.25
N PHE A 210 22.37 19.60 28.64
CA PHE A 210 21.27 18.70 28.96
C PHE A 210 21.80 17.30 29.23
N ALA A 211 21.50 16.73 30.40
CA ALA A 211 22.04 15.43 30.84
C ALA A 211 23.58 15.34 30.69
N ASN A 212 24.30 16.39 31.08
CA ASN A 212 25.77 16.55 30.96
C ASN A 212 26.33 16.57 29.54
N VAL A 213 25.48 16.64 28.51
CA VAL A 213 25.89 16.80 27.11
C VAL A 213 25.64 18.24 26.66
N THR A 214 26.57 18.81 25.91
CA THR A 214 26.37 20.17 25.36
C THR A 214 25.45 20.08 24.14
N VAL A 215 24.29 20.73 24.22
CA VAL A 215 23.31 20.79 23.14
C VAL A 215 23.39 22.14 22.45
N THR A 216 23.56 22.11 21.14
CA THR A 216 23.59 23.26 20.24
C THR A 216 22.41 23.19 19.27
N ALA A 217 22.23 24.23 18.44
CA ALA A 217 21.18 24.24 17.41
C ALA A 217 21.33 23.13 16.35
N THR A 218 22.52 22.53 16.22
CA THR A 218 22.83 21.48 15.24
C THR A 218 23.06 20.11 15.87
N THR A 219 22.99 19.99 17.20
CA THR A 219 23.12 18.70 17.88
C THR A 219 21.89 17.86 17.52
N THR A 220 22.10 16.68 16.93
CA THR A 220 21.07 15.67 16.59
C THR A 220 20.97 14.60 17.68
N ILE A 221 19.96 13.72 17.65
CA ILE A 221 19.86 12.63 18.63
C ILE A 221 21.10 11.74 18.58
N ASN A 222 21.57 11.35 17.40
CA ASN A 222 22.74 10.48 17.29
C ASN A 222 24.02 11.15 17.82
N SER A 223 24.22 12.45 17.56
CA SER A 223 25.36 13.17 18.15
C SER A 223 25.25 13.31 19.67
N PHE A 224 24.05 13.55 20.19
CA PHE A 224 23.79 13.57 21.64
C PHE A 224 24.09 12.21 22.28
N CYS A 225 23.58 11.13 21.68
CA CYS A 225 23.74 9.77 22.18
C CYS A 225 25.18 9.24 22.10
N ALA A 226 26.03 9.84 21.28
CA ALA A 226 27.46 9.53 21.24
C ALA A 226 28.20 10.05 22.49
N GLU A 227 27.73 11.15 23.07
CA GLU A 227 28.32 11.77 24.27
C GLU A 227 27.58 11.41 25.57
N PHE A 228 26.32 10.97 25.44
CA PHE A 228 25.48 10.60 26.59
C PHE A 228 26.04 9.37 27.31
N MET A 229 26.43 9.55 28.57
CA MET A 229 26.80 8.47 29.47
C MET A 229 25.66 8.23 30.46
N PRO A 230 25.02 7.04 30.45
CA PRO A 230 23.97 6.73 31.41
C PRO A 230 24.59 6.69 32.81
N LEU A 231 24.15 7.58 33.70
CA LEU A 231 24.49 7.51 35.12
C LEU A 231 23.74 6.30 35.73
N ASN A 232 24.28 5.68 36.80
CA ASN A 232 23.77 4.46 37.43
C ASN A 232 22.27 4.45 37.84
N ASN A 233 21.56 5.58 37.75
CA ASN A 233 20.11 5.75 37.97
C ASN A 233 19.43 6.63 36.89
N SER A 234 20.03 6.82 35.71
CA SER A 234 19.63 7.87 34.76
C SER A 234 18.43 7.52 33.89
N ASN A 235 17.74 8.59 33.44
CA ASN A 235 16.53 8.61 32.62
C ASN A 235 16.40 7.45 31.63
N ARG A 236 15.58 6.46 31.99
CA ARG A 236 15.21 5.31 31.16
C ARG A 236 14.76 5.69 29.75
N ASP A 237 14.12 6.86 29.62
CA ASP A 237 13.62 7.39 28.34
C ASP A 237 14.76 7.86 27.42
N LEU A 238 15.85 8.43 27.96
CA LEU A 238 17.02 8.82 27.16
C LEU A 238 17.81 7.60 26.68
N GLU A 239 18.00 6.63 27.58
CA GLU A 239 18.64 5.36 27.24
C GLU A 239 17.83 4.62 26.17
N TRP A 240 16.51 4.57 26.34
CA TRP A 240 15.57 4.04 25.37
C TRP A 240 15.75 4.71 23.99
N MET A 241 15.66 6.04 23.95
CA MET A 241 15.78 6.81 22.70
C MET A 241 17.11 6.51 21.99
N CYS A 242 18.22 6.52 22.73
CA CYS A 242 19.54 6.23 22.17
C CYS A 242 19.67 4.79 21.65
N ASN A 243 19.13 3.81 22.38
CA ASN A 243 19.13 2.41 21.95
C ASN A 243 18.24 2.20 20.72
N SER A 244 17.09 2.86 20.65
CA SER A 244 16.18 2.83 19.51
C SER A 244 16.83 3.42 18.28
N CYS A 245 17.41 4.63 18.36
CA CYS A 245 18.12 5.26 17.23
C CYS A 245 19.28 4.39 16.71
N LYS A 246 20.05 3.76 17.61
CA LYS A 246 21.12 2.83 17.24
C LYS A 246 20.61 1.56 16.55
N SER A 247 19.37 1.18 16.79
CA SER A 247 18.76 -0.06 16.28
C SER A 247 17.99 0.14 14.97
N ILE A 248 17.64 1.38 14.60
CA ILE A 248 16.95 1.70 13.33
C ILE A 248 17.61 1.06 12.11
N PRO A 249 18.95 1.16 11.90
CA PRO A 249 19.57 0.59 10.70
C PRO A 249 19.48 -0.95 10.62
N LYS A 250 19.13 -1.60 11.73
CA LYS A 250 19.00 -3.05 11.85
C LYS A 250 17.56 -3.52 11.71
N VAL A 251 16.59 -2.60 11.73
CA VAL A 251 15.16 -2.92 11.66
C VAL A 251 14.89 -3.71 10.40
N GLN A 252 14.39 -4.92 10.60
CA GLN A 252 13.78 -5.68 9.53
C GLN A 252 12.26 -5.62 9.72
N PRO A 253 11.50 -5.32 8.65
CA PRO A 253 10.07 -5.47 8.63
C PRO A 253 9.61 -6.79 9.25
N ARG A 254 8.54 -6.71 10.06
CA ARG A 254 7.94 -7.89 10.69
C ARG A 254 7.45 -8.88 9.63
N VAL A 255 7.06 -8.37 8.46
CA VAL A 255 6.60 -9.17 7.33
C VAL A 255 7.77 -9.49 6.39
N SER A 256 8.64 -10.41 6.80
CA SER A 256 9.83 -10.82 6.03
C SER A 256 9.56 -11.28 4.60
N LYS A 257 8.33 -11.77 4.31
CA LYS A 257 7.91 -12.19 2.97
C LYS A 257 7.68 -11.03 1.98
N VAL A 258 7.65 -9.80 2.46
CA VAL A 258 7.31 -8.59 1.68
C VAL A 258 8.47 -7.57 1.70
N GLN A 259 9.67 -8.00 2.13
CA GLN A 259 10.83 -7.12 2.29
C GLN A 259 11.17 -6.27 1.05
N PRO A 260 11.31 -6.85 -0.16
CA PRO A 260 11.68 -6.05 -1.34
C PRO A 260 10.66 -4.95 -1.67
N GLN A 261 9.39 -5.19 -1.40
CA GLN A 261 8.32 -4.24 -1.63
C GLN A 261 8.33 -3.12 -0.58
N ILE A 262 8.66 -3.44 0.67
CA ILE A 262 8.80 -2.45 1.74
C ILE A 262 10.00 -1.54 1.46
N ASP A 263 11.14 -2.09 1.03
CA ASP A 263 12.32 -1.30 0.67
C ASP A 263 12.02 -0.32 -0.49
N GLN A 264 11.19 -0.74 -1.44
CA GLN A 264 10.79 0.10 -2.55
C GLN A 264 9.79 1.18 -2.14
N LEU A 265 8.80 0.83 -1.31
CA LEU A 265 7.85 1.78 -0.75
C LEU A 265 8.57 2.81 0.13
N ALA A 266 9.52 2.39 0.96
CA ALA A 266 10.34 3.25 1.80
C ALA A 266 11.09 4.29 0.96
N ARG A 267 11.76 3.87 -0.12
CA ARG A 267 12.41 4.82 -1.06
C ARG A 267 11.44 5.79 -1.70
N TRP A 268 10.24 5.34 -2.05
CA TRP A 268 9.21 6.22 -2.60
C TRP A 268 8.67 7.22 -1.56
N ILE A 269 8.45 6.78 -0.32
CA ILE A 269 8.04 7.64 0.81
C ILE A 269 9.09 8.72 1.01
N HIS A 270 10.37 8.34 1.08
CA HIS A 270 11.46 9.30 1.22
C HIS A 270 11.51 10.32 0.08
N ALA A 271 11.29 9.89 -1.15
CA ALA A 271 11.31 10.78 -2.32
C ALA A 271 10.09 11.71 -2.40
N THR A 272 8.92 11.24 -1.95
CA THR A 272 7.63 11.92 -2.21
C THR A 272 7.10 12.67 -0.98
N CYS A 273 7.33 12.11 0.20
CA CYS A 273 6.88 12.60 1.49
C CYS A 273 8.00 12.58 2.55
N PRO A 274 9.17 13.19 2.29
CA PRO A 274 10.22 13.22 3.29
C PRO A 274 9.71 13.95 4.55
N MET A 275 10.15 13.48 5.72
CA MET A 275 9.97 14.19 6.97
C MET A 275 10.67 15.55 6.84
N ARG A 276 9.94 16.65 7.08
CA ARG A 276 10.48 18.02 6.96
C ARG A 276 10.73 18.69 8.31
N SER A 277 10.22 18.09 9.37
CA SER A 277 10.35 18.56 10.75
C SER A 277 10.18 17.38 11.69
N ALA A 278 10.74 17.48 12.89
CA ALA A 278 10.45 16.57 13.97
C ALA A 278 8.93 16.54 14.24
N LYS A 279 8.33 15.35 14.24
CA LYS A 279 6.90 15.15 14.47
C LYS A 279 6.64 13.85 15.25
N PRO A 280 5.46 13.69 15.89
CA PRO A 280 5.15 12.51 16.72
C PRO A 280 5.29 11.16 16.02
N THR A 281 5.11 11.12 14.68
CA THR A 281 5.33 9.89 13.91
C THR A 281 6.79 9.41 13.96
N GLY A 282 7.76 10.28 14.21
CA GLY A 282 9.16 9.88 14.45
C GLY A 282 9.32 9.15 15.79
N ALA A 283 8.67 9.65 16.84
CA ALA A 283 8.61 9.00 18.16
C ALA A 283 7.90 7.64 18.10
N TYR A 284 6.85 7.53 17.28
CA TYR A 284 6.22 6.25 16.94
C TYR A 284 7.26 5.28 16.36
N CYS A 285 8.04 5.72 15.37
CA CYS A 285 9.02 4.85 14.74
C CYS A 285 10.07 4.34 15.74
N LEU A 286 10.65 5.22 16.58
CA LEU A 286 11.57 4.80 17.65
C LEU A 286 10.97 3.73 18.56
N SER A 287 9.70 3.90 18.91
CA SER A 287 8.98 2.95 19.75
C SER A 287 8.76 1.61 19.07
N THR A 288 8.40 1.62 17.78
CA THR A 288 8.22 0.36 17.04
C THR A 288 9.52 -0.42 16.88
N VAL A 289 10.65 0.27 16.75
CA VAL A 289 11.99 -0.36 16.70
C VAL A 289 12.27 -1.11 17.98
N GLU A 290 12.13 -0.48 19.15
CA GLU A 290 12.35 -1.16 20.44
C GLU A 290 11.46 -2.41 20.56
N CYS A 291 10.18 -2.27 20.25
CA CYS A 291 9.23 -3.38 20.30
C CYS A 291 9.57 -4.54 19.35
N GLN A 292 10.41 -4.34 18.32
CA GLN A 292 10.88 -5.42 17.45
C GLN A 292 12.14 -6.11 17.97
N PHE A 293 12.98 -5.41 18.73
CA PHE A 293 14.26 -5.93 19.23
C PHE A 293 14.20 -6.51 20.65
N THR A 294 13.15 -6.25 21.41
CA THR A 294 12.86 -6.95 22.67
C THR A 294 12.21 -8.31 22.44
N GLU A 295 12.86 -9.19 21.66
CA GLU A 295 12.50 -10.60 21.56
C GLU A 295 12.76 -11.27 22.93
N GLY A 296 11.76 -11.35 23.81
CA GLY A 296 11.91 -12.19 25.01
C GLY A 296 10.96 -11.97 26.19
N HIS A 297 10.19 -10.89 26.26
CA HIS A 297 9.31 -10.65 27.41
C HIS A 297 7.91 -10.25 26.94
N GLY A 298 6.87 -10.82 27.56
CA GLY A 298 5.44 -10.77 27.16
C GLY A 298 4.75 -9.39 27.11
N LEU A 299 5.48 -8.33 26.76
CA LEU A 299 5.02 -6.98 26.46
C LEU A 299 4.68 -6.76 24.97
N ASP A 300 4.91 -7.74 24.09
CA ASP A 300 4.61 -7.65 22.65
C ASP A 300 3.19 -7.18 22.34
N LEU A 301 2.22 -7.62 23.15
CA LEU A 301 0.81 -7.25 22.96
C LEU A 301 0.54 -5.79 23.33
N LEU A 302 1.13 -5.27 24.41
CA LEU A 302 1.00 -3.86 24.81
C LEU A 302 1.78 -2.92 23.88
N CYS A 303 2.93 -3.37 23.36
CA CYS A 303 3.69 -2.68 22.33
C CYS A 303 2.89 -2.59 21.02
N ALA A 304 2.30 -3.70 20.57
CA ALA A 304 1.50 -3.74 19.35
C ALA A 304 0.18 -2.96 19.49
N ILE A 305 -0.55 -3.10 20.61
CA ILE A 305 -1.84 -2.42 20.85
C ILE A 305 -1.65 -0.93 21.16
N GLY A 306 -0.58 -0.57 21.87
CA GLY A 306 -0.32 0.81 22.25
C GLY A 306 0.03 1.70 21.06
N TYR A 307 0.86 1.22 20.13
CA TYR A 307 1.27 2.05 19.00
C TYR A 307 0.35 1.92 17.79
N SER A 308 -0.10 0.70 17.46
CA SER A 308 -0.99 0.47 16.32
C SER A 308 -2.33 1.17 16.52
N GLY A 309 -2.59 2.19 15.69
CA GLY A 309 -3.82 2.95 15.75
C GLY A 309 -3.85 4.10 16.77
N SER A 310 -2.73 4.41 17.41
CA SER A 310 -2.52 5.67 18.13
C SER A 310 -2.53 6.87 17.17
N TYR A 311 -2.67 8.10 17.71
CA TYR A 311 -2.67 9.32 16.89
C TYR A 311 -1.31 9.62 16.21
N VAL A 312 -0.24 9.00 16.70
CA VAL A 312 1.13 9.15 16.16
C VAL A 312 1.43 8.16 15.03
N ASP A 313 0.50 7.28 14.67
CA ASP A 313 0.69 6.27 13.64
C ASP A 313 0.82 6.91 12.23
N PRO A 314 1.87 6.62 11.46
CA PRO A 314 2.09 7.21 10.14
C PRO A 314 0.92 7.10 9.16
N PHE A 315 0.04 6.09 9.26
CA PHE A 315 -1.10 6.00 8.35
C PHE A 315 -2.14 7.12 8.53
N LEU A 316 -2.13 7.83 9.67
CA LEU A 316 -2.98 9.00 9.90
C LEU A 316 -2.43 10.26 9.24
N ASP A 317 -1.14 10.23 8.88
CA ASP A 317 -0.45 11.31 8.21
C ASP A 317 -1.05 11.54 6.82
N ARG A 318 -1.02 12.80 6.39
CA ARG A 318 -1.47 13.25 5.09
C ARG A 318 -0.83 12.44 3.94
N CYS A 319 0.41 11.98 4.09
CA CYS A 319 1.09 11.22 3.04
C CYS A 319 0.38 9.91 2.70
N PHE A 320 -0.08 9.14 3.69
CA PHE A 320 -0.79 7.89 3.43
C PHE A 320 -2.07 8.14 2.64
N GLY A 321 -2.96 8.93 3.24
CA GLY A 321 -4.30 9.09 2.71
C GLY A 321 -4.38 9.94 1.44
N THR A 322 -3.63 11.03 1.35
CA THR A 322 -3.77 11.97 0.21
C THR A 322 -2.73 11.79 -0.90
N THR A 323 -1.61 11.13 -0.62
CA THR A 323 -0.55 10.94 -1.61
C THR A 323 -0.51 9.49 -2.08
N LEU A 324 -0.33 8.53 -1.16
CA LEU A 324 -0.26 7.11 -1.52
C LEU A 324 -1.61 6.59 -2.04
N MET A 325 -2.71 6.80 -1.31
CA MET A 325 -4.03 6.30 -1.77
C MET A 325 -4.52 7.02 -3.03
N ALA A 326 -4.19 8.30 -3.22
CA ALA A 326 -4.53 9.02 -4.46
C ALA A 326 -3.80 8.40 -5.66
N THR A 327 -2.50 8.18 -5.51
CA THR A 327 -1.68 7.49 -6.51
C THR A 327 -2.26 6.10 -6.79
N ALA A 328 -2.62 5.33 -5.75
CA ALA A 328 -3.24 4.02 -5.89
C ALA A 328 -4.56 4.07 -6.67
N VAL A 329 -5.41 5.06 -6.41
CA VAL A 329 -6.66 5.25 -7.15
C VAL A 329 -6.41 5.55 -8.62
N ASP A 330 -5.45 6.41 -8.95
CA ASP A 330 -5.11 6.72 -10.34
C ASP A 330 -4.63 5.47 -11.11
N TYR A 331 -3.79 4.65 -10.46
CA TYR A 331 -3.34 3.38 -11.02
C TYR A 331 -4.49 2.39 -11.21
N VAL A 332 -5.38 2.25 -10.23
CA VAL A 332 -6.55 1.37 -10.32
C VAL A 332 -7.48 1.85 -11.42
N TRP A 333 -7.72 3.16 -11.56
CA TRP A 333 -8.52 3.73 -12.64
C TRP A 333 -7.91 3.47 -14.01
N ALA A 334 -6.61 3.72 -14.18
CA ALA A 334 -5.92 3.41 -15.43
C ALA A 334 -6.04 1.91 -15.75
N ALA A 335 -5.90 1.04 -14.75
CA ALA A 335 -6.07 -0.39 -14.91
C ALA A 335 -7.52 -0.78 -15.26
N VAL A 336 -8.54 -0.14 -14.68
CA VAL A 336 -9.96 -0.36 -15.01
C VAL A 336 -10.23 0.07 -16.44
N VAL A 337 -9.86 1.29 -16.82
CA VAL A 337 -10.10 1.85 -18.15
C VAL A 337 -9.43 1.00 -19.22
N THR A 338 -8.14 0.68 -19.06
CA THR A 338 -7.41 -0.17 -20.02
C THR A 338 -8.04 -1.56 -20.15
N SER A 339 -8.42 -2.19 -19.03
CA SER A 339 -9.06 -3.50 -19.06
C SER A 339 -10.45 -3.45 -19.71
N SER A 340 -11.23 -2.40 -19.47
CA SER A 340 -12.55 -2.21 -20.08
C SER A 340 -12.46 -1.94 -21.58
N VAL A 341 -11.47 -1.15 -22.03
CA VAL A 341 -11.23 -0.92 -23.47
C VAL A 341 -10.83 -2.22 -24.17
N ILE A 342 -9.92 -3.00 -23.57
CA ILE A 342 -9.51 -4.29 -24.14
C ILE A 342 -10.68 -5.28 -24.15
N ALA A 343 -11.46 -5.34 -23.07
CA ALA A 343 -12.66 -6.15 -22.98
C ALA A 343 -13.68 -5.79 -24.08
N PHE A 344 -13.94 -4.49 -24.27
CA PHE A 344 -14.86 -4.00 -25.28
C PHE A 344 -14.39 -4.32 -26.70
N ALA A 345 -13.09 -4.13 -26.98
CA ALA A 345 -12.49 -4.52 -28.26
C ALA A 345 -12.62 -6.04 -28.50
N ALA A 346 -12.37 -6.87 -27.48
CA ALA A 346 -12.56 -8.31 -27.56
C ALA A 346 -14.02 -8.69 -27.85
N LEU A 347 -14.99 -8.02 -27.21
CA LEU A 347 -16.43 -8.24 -27.48
C LEU A 347 -16.82 -7.87 -28.91
N ILE A 348 -16.33 -6.74 -29.45
CA ILE A 348 -16.58 -6.34 -30.84
C ILE A 348 -16.00 -7.38 -31.80
N LEU A 349 -14.75 -7.81 -31.59
CA LEU A 349 -14.10 -8.83 -32.41
C LEU A 349 -14.87 -10.16 -32.36
N SER A 350 -15.33 -10.55 -31.18
CA SER A 350 -16.14 -11.75 -30.96
C SER A 350 -17.48 -11.70 -31.70
N TRP A 351 -18.17 -10.56 -31.61
CA TRP A 351 -19.42 -10.30 -32.32
C TRP A 351 -19.21 -10.37 -33.83
N ARG A 352 -18.19 -9.68 -34.36
CA ARG A 352 -17.84 -9.71 -35.78
C ARG A 352 -17.57 -11.13 -36.24
N LEU A 353 -16.74 -11.88 -35.52
CA LEU A 353 -16.49 -13.28 -35.84
C LEU A 353 -17.77 -14.13 -35.82
N ARG A 354 -18.76 -13.84 -34.95
CA ARG A 354 -20.04 -14.58 -34.89
C ARG A 354 -20.92 -14.27 -36.10
N THR A 355 -21.02 -13.00 -36.49
CA THR A 355 -21.76 -12.59 -37.70
C THR A 355 -21.17 -13.20 -38.97
N LEU A 356 -19.83 -13.20 -39.09
CA LEU A 356 -19.13 -13.84 -40.21
C LEU A 356 -19.39 -15.35 -40.26
N HIS A 357 -19.49 -16.01 -39.11
CA HIS A 357 -19.78 -17.44 -39.05
C HIS A 357 -21.21 -17.76 -39.51
N LYS A 358 -22.21 -17.01 -39.01
CA LYS A 358 -23.61 -17.16 -39.45
C LYS A 358 -23.77 -16.90 -40.95
N ALA A 359 -23.06 -15.92 -41.50
CA ALA A 359 -23.07 -15.64 -42.93
C ALA A 359 -22.50 -16.82 -43.75
N ARG A 360 -21.45 -17.50 -43.25
CA ARG A 360 -20.93 -18.73 -43.88
C ARG A 360 -21.95 -19.86 -43.84
N GLU A 361 -22.61 -20.09 -42.72
CA GLU A 361 -23.62 -21.14 -42.59
C GLU A 361 -24.78 -20.91 -43.57
N ALA A 362 -25.26 -19.67 -43.69
CA ALA A 362 -26.30 -19.30 -44.64
C ALA A 362 -25.87 -19.54 -46.11
N GLN A 363 -24.63 -19.17 -46.47
CA GLN A 363 -24.09 -19.43 -47.82
C GLN A 363 -23.91 -20.93 -48.11
N ALA A 364 -23.47 -21.71 -47.12
CA ALA A 364 -23.31 -23.16 -47.27
C ALA A 364 -24.67 -23.87 -47.47
N LEU A 365 -25.72 -23.36 -46.82
CA LEU A 365 -27.11 -23.83 -47.01
C LEU A 365 -27.66 -23.44 -48.38
N SER A 366 -27.41 -22.22 -48.87
CA SER A 366 -27.89 -21.79 -50.19
C SER A 366 -27.20 -22.47 -51.38
N VAL A 367 -25.96 -22.96 -51.21
CA VAL A 367 -25.28 -23.75 -52.25
C VAL A 367 -25.78 -25.20 -52.31
N ARG A 368 -26.50 -25.68 -51.29
CA ARG A 368 -27.08 -27.03 -51.22
C ARG A 368 -28.55 -27.12 -51.66
N THR A 369 -29.19 -26.02 -52.06
CA THR A 369 -30.54 -26.11 -52.63
C THR A 369 -30.50 -26.75 -54.03
N PRO A 370 -31.36 -27.75 -54.30
CA PRO A 370 -31.15 -28.78 -55.32
C PRO A 370 -31.37 -28.26 -56.74
N ILE A 371 -30.42 -28.57 -57.62
CA ILE A 371 -30.68 -28.73 -59.07
C ILE A 371 -31.02 -30.21 -59.39
N ASP A 372 -30.94 -31.12 -58.41
CA ASP A 372 -31.11 -32.57 -58.61
C ASP A 372 -32.52 -33.13 -58.27
N GLU A 373 -33.57 -32.29 -58.30
CA GLU A 373 -34.98 -32.77 -58.22
C GLU A 373 -35.81 -32.45 -59.48
N ALA A 374 -35.20 -32.53 -60.68
CA ALA A 374 -35.92 -32.46 -61.95
C ALA A 374 -35.61 -33.66 -62.85
#